data_AF-A0A7S3F5Y8-F1
#
_entry.id   AF-A0A7S3F5Y8-F1
#
_cell.length_a   1.000
_cell.length_b   1.000
_cell.length_c   1.000
_cell.angle_alpha   90.00
_cell.angle_beta   90.00
_cell.angle_gamma   90.00
#
_symmetry.space_group_name_H-M   'P 1'
#
loop_
_entity.id
_entity.type
_entity.pdbx_description
1 polymer ?
#
loop_
_entity_poly.entity_id
_entity_poly.type
_entity_poly.pdbx_seq_one_letter_code
_entity_poly.pdbx_strand_id
1 'polypeptide(L)'
;APLSSRPAHRSRSEFSAAASEIGSDIYACAEKLGKLTQLAQSRSLFEESNQAFEINQMTEIIKGEITQLNGKISQLQQLQARIMSGCRVGQQTNHSVSIVESLKASLADATMGFKDVLQTRSQNVMLLRDRREGLKQQPAAGSFGAAMPGAGKPVSIFECPPAEGSGAGPSWAGESVEVER
;
A
#
# COMPACT_ATOMS: atom_id res chain seq x y z
N ALA A 1 -41.67 9.11 35.93
CA ALA A 1 -40.39 8.50 36.33
C ALA A 1 -39.50 8.37 35.09
N PRO A 2 -38.26 8.89 35.08
CA PRO A 2 -37.41 8.76 33.90
C PRO A 2 -36.83 7.35 33.81
N LEU A 3 -36.83 6.81 32.59
CA LEU A 3 -36.30 5.51 32.22
C LEU A 3 -34.78 5.51 32.43
N SER A 4 -34.32 4.97 33.57
CA SER A 4 -32.90 4.77 33.85
C SER A 4 -32.34 3.72 32.90
N SER A 5 -31.87 4.15 31.72
CA SER A 5 -31.13 3.31 30.79
C SER A 5 -29.93 2.72 31.52
N ARG A 6 -29.98 1.42 31.81
CA ARG A 6 -28.94 0.70 32.56
C ARG A 6 -27.57 0.97 31.90
N PRO A 7 -26.50 1.24 32.66
CA PRO A 7 -25.18 1.54 32.10
C PRO A 7 -24.67 0.45 31.15
N ALA A 8 -24.97 -0.81 31.42
CA ALA A 8 -24.66 -1.93 30.52
C ALA A 8 -25.36 -1.84 29.14
N HIS A 9 -26.55 -1.24 29.07
CA HIS A 9 -27.26 -1.02 27.80
C HIS A 9 -26.62 0.12 27.00
N ARG A 10 -26.14 1.16 27.68
CA ARG A 10 -25.43 2.28 27.03
C ARG A 10 -24.09 1.81 26.43
N SER A 11 -23.26 1.09 27.20
CA SER A 11 -21.98 0.57 26.71
C SER A 11 -22.15 -0.40 25.54
N ARG A 12 -23.25 -1.15 25.49
CA ARG A 12 -23.60 -2.02 24.35
C ARG A 12 -23.96 -1.24 23.09
N SER A 13 -24.77 -0.19 23.23
CA SER A 13 -25.12 0.68 22.10
C SER A 13 -23.87 1.36 21.53
N GLU A 14 -22.96 1.79 22.40
CA GLU A 14 -21.68 2.38 22.01
C GLU A 14 -20.79 1.36 21.29
N PHE A 15 -20.70 0.12 21.78
CA PHE A 15 -19.97 -0.96 21.11
C PHE A 15 -20.53 -1.23 19.71
N SER A 16 -21.85 -1.36 19.57
CA SER A 16 -22.47 -1.64 18.27
C SER A 16 -22.24 -0.50 17.29
N ALA A 17 -22.36 0.76 17.73
CA ALA A 17 -22.11 1.92 16.88
C ALA A 17 -20.64 1.97 16.42
N ALA A 18 -19.69 1.78 17.33
CA ALA A 18 -18.26 1.74 17.02
C ALA A 18 -17.91 0.56 16.08
N ALA A 19 -18.49 -0.62 16.30
CA ALA A 19 -18.27 -1.77 15.43
C ALA A 19 -18.78 -1.53 14.00
N SER A 20 -19.95 -0.91 13.83
CA SER A 20 -20.48 -0.55 12.52
C SER A 20 -19.63 0.50 11.81
N GLU A 21 -19.14 1.51 12.53
CA GLU A 21 -18.23 2.52 11.98
C GLU A 21 -16.92 1.89 11.49
N ILE A 22 -16.30 1.04 12.31
CA ILE A 22 -15.06 0.32 11.94
C ILE A 22 -15.29 -0.55 10.71
N GLY A 23 -16.43 -1.26 10.64
CA GLY A 23 -16.78 -2.06 9.47
C GLY A 23 -16.89 -1.23 8.18
N SER A 24 -17.51 -0.05 8.27
CA SER A 24 -17.60 0.90 7.14
C SER A 24 -16.22 1.42 6.72
N ASP A 25 -15.37 1.75 7.67
CA ASP A 25 -14.02 2.25 7.40
C ASP A 25 -13.13 1.16 6.77
N ILE A 26 -13.24 -0.09 7.22
CA ILE A 26 -12.54 -1.24 6.60
C ILE A 26 -12.99 -1.39 5.14
N TYR A 27 -14.30 -1.30 4.87
CA TYR A 27 -14.82 -1.39 3.51
C TYR A 27 -14.28 -0.24 2.63
N ALA A 28 -14.28 0.99 3.14
CA ALA A 28 -13.72 2.15 2.44
C ALA A 28 -12.21 2.02 2.18
N CYS A 29 -11.46 1.39 3.09
CA CYS A 29 -10.04 1.08 2.91
C CYS A 29 -9.85 0.01 1.83
N ALA A 30 -10.67 -1.05 1.84
CA ALA A 30 -10.64 -2.11 0.84
C ALA A 30 -10.96 -1.60 -0.57
N GLU A 31 -11.89 -0.66 -0.72
CA GLU A 31 -12.20 -0.05 -2.02
C GLU A 31 -10.99 0.73 -2.57
N LYS A 32 -10.32 1.52 -1.73
CA LYS A 32 -9.08 2.23 -2.12
C LYS A 32 -7.97 1.26 -2.49
N LEU A 33 -7.86 0.15 -1.76
CA LEU A 33 -6.92 -0.91 -2.08
C LEU A 33 -7.19 -1.53 -3.46
N GLY A 34 -8.47 -1.75 -3.80
CA GLY A 34 -8.87 -2.20 -5.14
C GLY A 34 -8.42 -1.24 -6.25
N LYS A 35 -8.61 0.08 -6.05
CA LYS A 35 -8.13 1.11 -6.98
C LYS A 35 -6.60 1.12 -7.09
N LEU A 36 -5.90 1.04 -5.95
CA LEU A 36 -4.44 0.97 -5.91
C LEU A 36 -3.91 -0.27 -6.65
N THR A 37 -4.62 -1.40 -6.53
CA THR A 37 -4.29 -2.64 -7.24
C THR A 37 -4.37 -2.46 -8.75
N GLN A 38 -5.44 -1.82 -9.25
CA GLN A 38 -5.60 -1.54 -10.67
C GLN A 38 -4.50 -0.60 -11.19
N LEU A 39 -4.17 0.44 -10.42
CA LEU A 39 -3.05 1.33 -10.73
C LEU A 39 -1.73 0.56 -10.73
N ALA A 40 -1.47 -0.32 -9.76
CA ALA A 40 -0.21 -1.08 -9.70
C ALA A 40 -0.05 -2.11 -10.82
N GLN A 41 -1.15 -2.61 -11.40
CA GLN A 41 -1.16 -3.59 -12.49
C GLN A 41 -1.01 -2.95 -13.88
N SER A 42 -1.38 -1.69 -14.04
CA SER A 42 -1.31 -0.99 -15.33
C SER A 42 0.15 -0.65 -15.68
N ARG A 43 0.64 -1.12 -16.84
CA ARG A 43 2.08 -1.08 -17.23
C ARG A 43 2.38 -0.05 -18.33
N SER A 44 1.88 1.17 -18.21
CA SER A 44 2.08 2.21 -19.23
C SER A 44 3.36 3.03 -18.97
N LEU A 45 4.28 3.06 -19.94
CA LEU A 45 5.57 3.78 -19.84
C LEU A 45 5.41 5.31 -19.77
N PHE A 46 4.37 5.87 -20.40
CA PHE A 46 4.14 7.31 -20.40
C PHE A 46 3.46 7.81 -19.13
N GLU A 47 2.72 6.92 -18.46
CA GLU A 47 2.05 7.22 -17.21
C GLU A 47 2.91 6.92 -16.00
N GLU A 48 4.08 6.26 -16.16
CA GLU A 48 4.97 5.83 -15.07
C GLU A 48 5.22 6.93 -14.03
N SER A 49 5.46 8.17 -14.47
CA SER A 49 5.71 9.31 -13.57
C SER A 49 4.45 9.76 -12.81
N ASN A 50 3.29 9.85 -13.49
CA ASN A 50 2.03 10.27 -12.87
C ASN A 50 1.48 9.16 -11.95
N GLN A 51 1.46 7.93 -12.45
CA GLN A 51 1.12 6.72 -11.73
C GLN A 51 2.00 6.52 -10.49
N ALA A 52 3.30 6.83 -10.56
CA ALA A 52 4.15 6.68 -9.40
C ALA A 52 3.78 7.63 -8.25
N PHE A 53 3.40 8.87 -8.57
CA PHE A 53 2.91 9.84 -7.60
C PHE A 53 1.57 9.41 -7.01
N GLU A 54 0.60 9.01 -7.85
CA GLU A 54 -0.73 8.58 -7.41
C GLU A 54 -0.67 7.35 -6.50
N ILE A 55 0.13 6.34 -6.87
CA ILE A 55 0.31 5.15 -6.03
C ILE A 55 0.96 5.53 -4.70
N ASN A 56 1.95 6.44 -4.67
CA ASN A 56 2.56 6.89 -3.41
C ASN A 56 1.54 7.60 -2.50
N GLN A 57 0.72 8.50 -3.06
CA GLN A 57 -0.32 9.19 -2.30
C GLN A 57 -1.35 8.21 -1.73
N MET A 58 -1.87 7.32 -2.58
CA MET A 58 -2.82 6.28 -2.15
C MET A 58 -2.20 5.35 -1.09
N THR A 59 -0.91 5.05 -1.20
CA THR A 59 -0.18 4.23 -0.23
C THR A 59 -0.13 4.90 1.15
N GLU A 60 0.20 6.20 1.21
CA GLU A 60 0.23 6.93 2.48
C GLU A 60 -1.16 7.06 3.11
N ILE A 61 -2.21 7.26 2.29
CA ILE A 61 -3.60 7.29 2.76
C ILE A 61 -3.98 5.93 3.37
N ILE A 62 -3.78 4.83 2.65
CA ILE A 62 -4.15 3.48 3.12
C ILE A 62 -3.36 3.10 4.37
N LYS A 63 -2.06 3.45 4.44
CA LYS A 63 -1.24 3.25 5.64
C LYS A 63 -1.81 4.00 6.85
N GLY A 64 -2.26 5.24 6.66
CA GLY A 64 -2.94 6.02 7.68
C GLY A 64 -4.24 5.37 8.14
N GLU A 65 -5.08 4.93 7.20
CA GLU A 65 -6.36 4.26 7.47
C GLU A 65 -6.16 2.95 8.24
N ILE A 66 -5.20 2.10 7.84
CA ILE A 66 -4.87 0.85 8.56
C ILE A 66 -4.41 1.16 9.99
N THR A 67 -3.59 2.20 10.19
CA THR A 67 -3.13 2.60 11.52
C THR A 67 -4.29 3.07 12.40
N GLN A 68 -5.17 3.89 11.83
CA GLN A 68 -6.37 4.39 12.52
C GLN A 68 -7.33 3.24 12.88
N LEU A 69 -7.56 2.31 11.93
CA LEU A 69 -8.40 1.12 12.12
C LEU A 69 -7.88 0.22 13.24
N ASN A 70 -6.57 -0.04 13.28
CA ASN A 70 -5.94 -0.76 14.39
C ASN A 70 -6.18 -0.08 15.75
N GLY A 71 -6.10 1.25 15.80
CA GLY A 71 -6.44 2.04 16.98
C GLY A 71 -7.90 1.88 17.40
N LYS A 72 -8.84 2.02 16.45
CA LYS A 72 -10.29 1.87 16.70
C LYS A 72 -10.64 0.46 17.18
N ILE A 73 -10.07 -0.59 16.58
CA ILE A 73 -10.29 -1.98 17.01
C ILE A 73 -9.75 -2.20 18.45
N SER A 74 -8.60 -1.61 18.79
CA SER A 74 -8.06 -1.70 20.14
C SER A 74 -8.98 -1.02 21.18
N GLN A 75 -9.60 0.10 20.82
CA GLN A 75 -10.61 0.75 21.66
C GLN A 75 -11.88 -0.09 21.77
N LEU A 76 -12.33 -0.70 20.67
CA LEU A 76 -13.49 -1.60 20.65
C LEU A 76 -13.29 -2.81 21.57
N GLN A 77 -12.08 -3.36 21.64
CA GLN A 77 -11.70 -4.42 22.58
C GLN A 77 -11.80 -3.98 24.04
N GLN A 78 -11.42 -2.74 24.36
CA GLN A 78 -11.57 -2.21 25.72
C GLN A 78 -13.05 -2.07 26.10
N LEU A 79 -13.90 -1.63 25.16
CA LEU A 79 -15.36 -1.58 25.36
C LEU A 79 -15.95 -2.98 25.54
N GLN A 80 -15.51 -3.94 24.73
CA GLN A 80 -15.88 -5.35 24.88
C GLN A 80 -15.53 -5.88 26.28
N ALA A 81 -14.32 -5.62 26.78
CA ALA A 81 -13.90 -6.05 28.11
C ALA A 81 -14.77 -5.44 29.23
N ARG A 82 -15.19 -4.17 29.09
CA ARG A 82 -16.13 -3.52 30.03
C ARG A 82 -17.53 -4.13 29.99
N ILE A 83 -18.00 -4.55 28.82
CA ILE A 83 -19.30 -5.24 28.68
C ILE A 83 -19.23 -6.63 29.33
N MET A 84 -18.10 -7.33 29.18
CA MET A 84 -17.87 -8.65 29.76
C MET A 84 -17.78 -8.62 31.29
N SER A 85 -17.16 -7.61 31.88
CA SER A 85 -17.05 -7.49 33.34
C SER A 85 -18.36 -7.08 34.03
N GLY A 86 -19.27 -6.41 33.32
CA GLY A 86 -20.56 -5.96 33.84
C GLY A 86 -21.75 -6.92 33.60
N CYS A 87 -21.60 -7.96 32.79
CA CYS A 87 -22.68 -8.90 32.43
C CYS A 87 -22.30 -10.34 32.77
N ARG A 88 -23.26 -11.14 33.27
CA ARG A 88 -23.06 -12.60 33.39
C ARG A 88 -22.81 -13.19 31.99
N VAL A 89 -21.74 -13.98 31.88
CA VAL A 89 -21.29 -14.67 30.66
C VAL A 89 -22.49 -15.38 30.00
N GLY A 90 -22.77 -15.06 28.74
CA GLY A 90 -23.91 -15.59 28.00
C GLY A 90 -23.76 -15.38 26.49
N GLN A 91 -24.74 -15.79 25.69
CA GLN A 91 -24.67 -15.73 24.21
C GLN A 91 -24.27 -14.36 23.64
N GLN A 92 -24.64 -13.28 24.33
CA GLN A 92 -24.36 -11.91 23.91
C GLN A 92 -22.90 -11.48 24.10
N THR A 93 -22.18 -12.05 25.07
CA THR A 93 -20.73 -11.77 25.22
C THR A 93 -19.93 -12.45 24.11
N ASN A 94 -20.37 -13.65 23.68
CA ASN A 94 -19.76 -14.37 22.57
C ASN A 94 -19.94 -13.62 21.25
N HIS A 95 -21.10 -13.01 21.02
CA HIS A 95 -21.35 -12.21 19.82
C HIS A 95 -20.40 -11.02 19.71
N SER A 96 -20.18 -10.26 20.80
CA SER A 96 -19.22 -9.15 20.81
C SER A 96 -17.78 -9.62 20.54
N VAL A 97 -17.39 -10.80 21.04
CA VAL A 97 -16.09 -11.42 20.74
C VAL A 97 -15.96 -11.72 19.25
N SER A 98 -16.94 -12.42 18.67
CA SER A 98 -16.92 -12.79 17.25
C SER A 98 -16.92 -11.58 16.32
N ILE A 99 -17.59 -10.49 16.66
CA ILE A 99 -17.55 -9.25 15.87
C ILE A 99 -16.13 -8.69 15.84
N VAL A 100 -15.48 -8.55 17.00
CA VAL A 100 -14.11 -8.02 17.07
C VAL A 100 -13.14 -8.91 16.30
N GLU A 101 -13.29 -10.23 16.43
CA GLU A 101 -12.47 -11.19 15.69
C GLU A 101 -12.67 -11.11 14.17
N SER A 102 -13.92 -10.96 13.72
CA SER A 102 -14.25 -10.78 12.30
C SER A 102 -13.66 -9.47 11.76
N LEU A 103 -13.79 -8.37 12.51
CA LEU A 103 -13.21 -7.07 12.13
C LEU A 103 -11.67 -7.15 12.05
N LYS A 104 -11.02 -7.88 12.96
CA LYS A 104 -9.58 -8.12 12.91
C LYS A 104 -9.18 -8.94 11.68
N ALA A 105 -9.92 -10.00 11.38
CA ALA A 105 -9.67 -10.82 10.19
C ALA A 105 -9.79 -9.98 8.91
N SER A 106 -10.86 -9.20 8.76
CA SER A 106 -11.04 -8.31 7.59
C SER A 106 -9.95 -7.24 7.48
N LEU A 107 -9.48 -6.67 8.61
CA LEU A 107 -8.36 -5.73 8.60
C LEU A 107 -7.04 -6.41 8.23
N ALA A 108 -6.82 -7.64 8.70
CA ALA A 108 -5.65 -8.42 8.34
C ALA A 108 -5.64 -8.74 6.84
N ASP A 109 -6.79 -9.13 6.27
CA ASP A 109 -6.95 -9.36 4.83
C ASP A 109 -6.64 -8.09 4.02
N ALA A 110 -7.17 -6.94 4.43
CA ALA A 110 -6.85 -5.65 3.80
C ALA A 110 -5.35 -5.32 3.88
N THR A 111 -4.70 -5.64 5.00
CA THR A 111 -3.25 -5.42 5.21
C THR A 111 -2.41 -6.35 4.33
N MET A 112 -2.83 -7.61 4.18
CA MET A 112 -2.17 -8.57 3.29
C MET A 112 -2.28 -8.13 1.84
N GLY A 113 -3.47 -7.75 1.37
CA GLY A 113 -3.65 -7.23 0.01
C GLY A 113 -2.82 -5.97 -0.24
N PHE A 114 -2.68 -5.09 0.75
CA PHE A 114 -1.79 -3.92 0.67
C PHE A 114 -0.33 -4.30 0.44
N LYS A 115 0.17 -5.30 1.17
CA LYS A 115 1.53 -5.81 0.97
C LYS A 115 1.72 -6.38 -0.45
N ASP A 116 0.76 -7.14 -0.94
CA ASP A 116 0.82 -7.76 -2.27
C ASP A 116 0.84 -6.70 -3.39
N VAL A 117 0.08 -5.63 -3.24
CA VAL A 117 0.06 -4.50 -4.18
C VAL A 117 1.41 -3.79 -4.22
N LEU A 118 2.03 -3.54 -3.07
CA LEU A 118 3.37 -2.94 -2.98
C LEU A 118 4.43 -3.85 -3.61
N GLN A 119 4.34 -5.16 -3.39
CA GLN A 119 5.24 -6.13 -4.00
C GLN A 119 5.08 -6.17 -5.53
N THR A 120 3.84 -6.20 -6.02
CA THR A 120 3.52 -6.19 -7.46
C THR A 120 4.08 -4.94 -8.14
N ARG A 121 3.93 -3.77 -7.50
CA ARG A 121 4.49 -2.51 -8.00
C ARG A 121 6.02 -2.58 -8.07
N SER A 122 6.67 -3.07 -7.01
CA SER A 122 8.14 -3.20 -6.97
C SER A 122 8.65 -4.05 -8.14
N GLN A 123 8.01 -5.20 -8.39
CA GLN A 123 8.34 -6.07 -9.52
C GLN A 123 8.09 -5.39 -10.87
N ASN A 124 6.99 -4.66 -11.04
CA ASN A 124 6.69 -3.97 -12.29
C ASN A 124 7.71 -2.84 -12.59
N VAL A 125 8.12 -2.07 -11.59
CA VAL A 125 9.15 -1.02 -11.75
C VAL A 125 10.50 -1.63 -12.12
N MET A 126 10.88 -2.78 -11.53
CA MET A 126 12.10 -3.49 -11.91
C MET A 126 12.06 -3.95 -13.38
N LEU A 127 10.96 -4.59 -13.81
CA LEU A 127 10.82 -5.06 -15.20
C LEU A 127 10.85 -3.91 -16.23
N LEU A 128 10.26 -2.76 -15.91
CA LEU A 128 10.29 -1.59 -16.79
C LEU A 128 11.70 -0.97 -16.85
N ARG A 129 12.44 -0.96 -15.74
CA ARG A 129 13.86 -0.56 -15.72
C ARG A 129 14.71 -1.50 -16.58
N ASP A 130 14.58 -2.81 -16.41
CA ASP A 130 15.31 -3.80 -17.20
C ASP A 130 15.04 -3.66 -18.70
N ARG A 131 13.76 -3.45 -19.10
CA ARG A 131 13.43 -3.16 -20.50
C ARG A 131 14.08 -1.88 -21.00
N ARG A 132 14.05 -0.81 -20.21
CA ARG A 132 14.68 0.47 -20.57
C ARG A 132 16.21 0.34 -20.67
N GLU A 133 16.83 -0.46 -19.83
CA GLU A 133 18.26 -0.73 -19.86
C GLU A 133 18.64 -1.63 -21.05
N GLY A 134 17.84 -2.64 -21.39
CA GLY A 134 18.02 -3.45 -22.60
C GLY A 134 17.90 -2.64 -23.89
N LEU A 135 16.98 -1.66 -23.93
CA LEU A 135 16.87 -0.69 -25.04
C LEU A 135 18.08 0.25 -25.12
N LYS A 136 18.72 0.58 -24.00
CA LYS A 136 19.96 1.38 -23.96
C LYS A 136 21.20 0.56 -24.32
N GLN A 137 21.18 -0.76 -24.10
CA GLN A 137 22.27 -1.67 -24.43
C GLN A 137 22.21 -2.20 -25.87
N GLN A 138 21.13 -1.91 -26.62
CA GLN A 138 21.14 -2.17 -28.05
C GLN A 138 22.00 -1.10 -28.73
N PRO A 139 23.22 -1.41 -29.21
CA PRO A 139 23.87 -0.53 -30.17
C PRO A 139 22.90 -0.37 -31.35
N ALA A 140 22.87 0.79 -31.98
CA ALA A 140 22.19 1.01 -33.24
C ALA A 140 22.81 0.11 -34.34
N ALA A 141 22.52 -1.19 -34.30
CA ALA A 141 23.00 -2.21 -35.21
C ALA A 141 21.77 -2.95 -35.74
N GLY A 142 21.21 -2.41 -36.82
CA GLY A 142 20.00 -2.88 -37.48
C GLY A 142 19.39 -1.75 -38.30
N SER A 143 20.07 -1.30 -39.36
CA SER A 143 19.73 -1.76 -40.70
C SER A 143 18.31 -1.33 -41.12
N PHE A 144 18.15 -0.03 -41.41
CA PHE A 144 17.25 0.37 -42.49
C PHE A 144 18.07 0.37 -43.77
N GLY A 145 18.05 -0.77 -44.46
CA GLY A 145 18.55 -0.86 -45.82
C GLY A 145 17.67 -0.03 -46.75
N ALA A 146 18.27 0.97 -47.40
CA ALA A 146 17.94 1.36 -48.77
C ALA A 146 19.11 2.18 -49.33
N ALA A 147 19.81 1.59 -50.29
CA ALA A 147 20.93 2.18 -50.99
C ALA A 147 20.52 3.49 -51.70
N MET A 148 21.30 4.55 -51.49
CA MET A 148 21.34 5.76 -52.33
C MET A 148 22.81 6.04 -52.65
N PRO A 149 23.24 5.99 -53.93
CA PRO A 149 24.58 6.43 -54.31
C PRO A 149 24.52 7.94 -54.57
N GLY A 150 25.15 8.74 -53.71
CA GLY A 150 25.19 10.19 -53.90
C GLY A 150 26.21 10.85 -53.00
N ALA A 151 27.32 11.29 -53.61
CA ALA A 151 28.47 11.91 -52.98
C ALA A 151 28.14 13.11 -52.06
N GLY A 152 28.83 13.21 -50.92
CA GLY A 152 28.78 14.40 -50.06
C GLY A 152 29.58 14.26 -48.76
N LYS A 153 30.80 14.78 -48.80
CA LYS A 153 31.85 15.05 -47.76
C LYS A 153 31.50 14.91 -46.25
N PRO A 154 32.47 14.49 -45.40
CA PRO A 154 32.27 14.37 -43.96
C PRO A 154 32.38 15.73 -43.25
N VAL A 155 31.44 16.01 -42.35
CA VAL A 155 31.60 17.04 -41.31
C VAL A 155 31.83 16.30 -40.00
N SER A 156 33.07 16.31 -39.54
CA SER A 156 33.43 15.93 -38.18
C SER A 156 32.91 17.02 -37.23
N ILE A 157 32.03 16.65 -36.30
CA ILE A 157 31.71 17.51 -35.17
C ILE A 157 31.67 16.66 -33.89
N PHE A 158 32.80 16.74 -33.18
CA PHE A 158 32.90 16.76 -31.71
C PHE A 158 32.48 15.46 -30.98
N GLU A 159 33.41 14.53 -30.76
CA GLU A 159 34.35 14.50 -29.61
C GLU A 159 33.62 14.41 -28.26
N CYS A 160 33.64 13.21 -27.66
CA CYS A 160 33.18 12.94 -26.30
C CYS A 160 34.04 13.67 -25.26
N PRO A 161 33.44 14.38 -24.28
CA PRO A 161 34.11 14.65 -23.01
C PRO A 161 33.89 13.50 -22.00
N PRO A 162 34.93 12.99 -21.33
CA PRO A 162 34.77 12.22 -20.10
C PRO A 162 34.60 13.19 -18.92
N ALA A 163 33.59 12.97 -18.09
CA ALA A 163 33.47 13.63 -16.79
C ALA A 163 33.44 12.57 -15.69
N GLU A 164 34.61 12.34 -15.10
CA GLU A 164 34.74 11.87 -13.73
C GLU A 164 33.97 12.82 -12.80
N GLY A 165 33.13 12.24 -11.96
CA GLY A 165 32.32 12.97 -10.99
C GLY A 165 31.91 12.04 -9.86
N SER A 166 32.78 11.98 -8.86
CA SER A 166 32.55 11.41 -7.53
C SER A 166 31.13 11.70 -7.01
N GLY A 167 30.38 10.64 -6.70
CA GLY A 167 29.02 10.71 -6.17
C GLY A 167 28.85 9.68 -5.08
N ALA A 168 28.92 10.15 -3.83
CA ALA A 168 28.68 9.41 -2.61
C ALA A 168 27.39 8.57 -2.69
N GLY A 169 27.51 7.28 -2.37
CA GLY A 169 26.34 6.44 -2.15
C GLY A 169 25.58 6.90 -0.90
N PRO A 170 24.24 6.97 -0.93
CA PRO A 170 23.46 7.19 0.29
C PRO A 170 23.58 5.95 1.20
N SER A 171 24.27 6.19 2.32
CA SER A 171 24.36 5.35 3.51
C SER A 171 22.98 5.18 4.15
N TRP A 172 22.30 4.07 3.86
CA TRP A 172 21.26 3.52 4.74
C TRP A 172 21.35 1.99 4.86
N ALA A 173 22.43 1.40 4.32
CA ALA A 173 22.80 0.02 4.59
C ALA A 173 23.40 -0.06 6.00
N GLY A 174 22.55 -0.33 6.99
CA GLY A 174 22.99 -0.70 8.33
C GLY A 174 22.02 -0.25 9.43
N GLU A 175 21.02 -1.07 9.71
CA GLU A 175 20.63 -1.37 11.09
C GLU A 175 19.82 -2.69 11.07
N SER A 176 20.55 -3.81 11.06
CA SER A 176 19.98 -5.09 11.47
C SER A 176 19.78 -5.01 12.98
N VAL A 177 18.54 -4.75 13.42
CA VAL A 177 18.15 -5.06 14.80
C VAL A 177 17.76 -6.52 14.86
N GLU A 178 18.70 -7.27 15.40
CA GLU A 178 18.58 -8.58 16.00
C GLU A 178 17.34 -8.67 16.90
N VAL A 179 16.49 -9.67 16.67
CA VAL A 179 15.53 -10.15 17.68
C VAL A 179 15.84 -11.62 17.90
N GLU A 180 16.63 -11.82 18.95
CA GLU A 180 16.86 -13.07 19.65
C GLU A 180 15.54 -13.66 20.18
N ARG A 181 15.53 -14.99 20.35
CA ARG A 181 14.39 -15.81 20.78
C ARG A 181 13.98 -15.59 22.23
#